data_AF-A0A5C1M977-F1
#
_entry.id   AF-A0A5C1M977-F1
#
_cell.length_a   1.000
_cell.length_b   1.000
_cell.length_c   1.000
_cell.angle_alpha   90.00
_cell.angle_beta   90.00
_cell.angle_gamma   90.00
#
_symmetry.space_group_name_H-M   'P 1'
#
loop_
_entity.id
_entity.type
_entity.pdbx_description
1 polymer ?
#
loop_
_entity_poly.entity_id
_entity_poly.type
_entity_poly.pdbx_seq_one_letter_code
_entity_poly.pdbx_strand_id
1 'polypeptide(L)'
;MEMHEEARKRIVELIATGDEVLATRRSPGTPAIGDFLIDPQSAYQWATDVQNLLVNLFGLESYYYRTFSYLIDRHLTFSPACRALDLLIAAKEAYESNGACADPPAFSS
;
A
#
# COMPACT_ATOMS: atom_id res chain seq x y z
N MET A 1 24.74 -7.22 -1.46
CA MET A 1 23.77 -6.09 -1.53
C MET A 1 22.52 -6.58 -2.27
N GLU A 2 21.97 -7.72 -1.86
CA GLU A 2 20.94 -8.47 -2.61
C GLU A 2 19.53 -8.31 -2.00
N MET A 3 19.44 -8.09 -0.70
CA MET A 3 18.18 -7.84 0.03
C MET A 3 17.38 -6.64 -0.50
N HIS A 4 18.05 -5.64 -1.09
CA HIS A 4 17.39 -4.45 -1.61
C HIS A 4 16.65 -4.70 -2.92
N GLU A 5 17.14 -5.60 -3.78
CA GLU A 5 16.54 -5.85 -5.09
C GLU A 5 15.31 -6.76 -4.99
N GLU A 6 15.37 -7.78 -4.13
CA GLU A 6 14.21 -8.65 -3.85
C GLU A 6 13.07 -7.88 -3.19
N ALA A 7 13.38 -7.04 -2.18
CA ALA A 7 12.41 -6.16 -1.55
C ALA A 7 11.74 -5.21 -2.57
N ARG A 8 12.53 -4.61 -3.45
CA ARG A 8 12.04 -3.71 -4.49
C ARG A 8 11.12 -4.43 -5.48
N LYS A 9 11.50 -5.63 -5.93
CA LYS A 9 10.66 -6.46 -6.79
C LYS A 9 9.34 -6.78 -6.09
N ARG A 10 9.39 -7.17 -4.82
CA ARG A 10 8.21 -7.50 -4.02
C ARG A 10 7.25 -6.31 -3.86
N ILE A 11 7.78 -5.10 -3.62
CA ILE A 11 6.95 -3.88 -3.56
C ILE A 11 6.26 -3.64 -4.91
N VAL A 12 6.99 -3.75 -6.03
CA VAL A 12 6.42 -3.54 -7.37
C VAL A 12 5.37 -4.59 -7.71
N GLU A 13 5.60 -5.86 -7.37
CA GLU A 13 4.61 -6.93 -7.51
C GLU A 13 3.33 -6.61 -6.73
N LEU A 14 3.47 -6.16 -5.47
CA LEU A 14 2.30 -5.82 -4.64
C LEU A 14 1.57 -4.56 -5.11
N ILE A 15 2.26 -3.61 -5.73
CA ILE A 15 1.60 -2.47 -6.38
C ILE A 15 0.78 -2.96 -7.58
N ALA A 16 1.35 -3.84 -8.41
CA ALA A 16 0.63 -4.43 -9.54
C ALA A 16 -0.59 -5.25 -9.09
N THR A 17 -0.43 -6.09 -8.06
CA THR A 17 -1.55 -6.86 -7.48
C THR A 17 -2.61 -5.94 -6.89
N GLY A 18 -2.22 -4.84 -6.23
CA GLY A 18 -3.16 -3.84 -5.76
C GLY A 18 -3.97 -3.21 -6.89
N ASP A 19 -3.32 -2.88 -8.01
CA ASP A 19 -3.99 -2.34 -9.20
C ASP A 19 -4.98 -3.35 -9.80
N GLU A 20 -4.61 -4.64 -9.87
CA GLU A 20 -5.52 -5.71 -10.27
C GLU A 20 -6.73 -5.84 -9.34
N VAL A 21 -6.50 -5.75 -8.02
CA VAL A 21 -7.56 -5.73 -7.00
C VAL A 21 -8.50 -4.53 -7.22
N LEU A 22 -7.96 -3.34 -7.48
CA LEU A 22 -8.76 -2.17 -7.82
C LEU A 22 -9.47 -2.31 -9.17
N ALA A 23 -8.89 -3.02 -10.13
CA ALA A 23 -9.50 -3.31 -11.42
C ALA A 23 -10.67 -4.30 -11.30
N THR A 24 -10.70 -5.13 -10.25
CA THR A 24 -11.89 -5.94 -9.92
C THR A 24 -13.08 -5.12 -9.43
N ARG A 25 -12.94 -3.78 -9.29
CA ARG A 25 -14.04 -2.90 -8.91
C ARG A 25 -15.26 -3.18 -9.77
N ARG A 26 -16.35 -3.58 -9.12
CA ARG A 26 -17.65 -3.62 -9.77
C ARG A 26 -18.38 -2.34 -9.42
N SER A 27 -18.83 -1.62 -10.44
CA SER A 27 -19.76 -0.52 -10.24
C SER A 27 -21.01 -1.09 -9.54
N PRO A 28 -21.40 -0.55 -8.38
CA PRO A 28 -22.71 -0.90 -7.82
C PRO A 28 -23.74 -0.51 -8.88
N GLY A 29 -24.54 -1.45 -9.35
CA GLY A 29 -25.51 -1.26 -10.45
C GLY A 29 -26.69 -0.35 -10.10
N THR A 30 -26.51 0.52 -9.11
CA THR A 30 -27.53 1.38 -8.52
C THR A 30 -26.82 2.68 -8.15
N PRO A 31 -27.46 3.86 -8.24
CA PRO A 31 -26.92 5.11 -7.70
C PRO A 31 -26.91 5.03 -6.17
N ALA A 32 -26.09 4.15 -5.62
CA ALA A 32 -25.83 4.03 -4.21
C ALA A 32 -24.77 5.08 -3.86
N ILE A 33 -25.09 5.93 -2.90
CA ILE A 33 -24.13 6.77 -2.20
C ILE A 33 -23.26 5.80 -1.38
N GLY A 34 -22.19 5.26 -1.98
CA GLY A 34 -21.34 4.25 -1.39
C GLY A 34 -20.09 3.97 -2.23
N ASP A 35 -19.01 3.57 -1.56
CA ASP A 35 -17.74 3.22 -2.20
C ASP A 35 -17.88 2.02 -3.16
N PHE A 36 -17.03 1.98 -4.19
CA PHE A 36 -16.98 0.83 -5.09
C PHE A 36 -16.60 -0.44 -4.32
N LEU A 37 -17.28 -1.54 -4.65
CA LEU A 37 -16.98 -2.86 -4.11
C LEU A 37 -15.84 -3.48 -4.92
N ILE A 38 -14.80 -3.89 -4.21
CA ILE A 38 -13.70 -4.70 -4.72
C ILE A 38 -13.87 -6.14 -4.24
N ASP A 39 -13.22 -7.10 -4.90
CA ASP A 39 -13.24 -8.48 -4.44
C ASP A 39 -12.59 -8.59 -3.05
N PRO A 40 -13.34 -8.90 -1.98
CA PRO A 40 -12.81 -8.85 -0.63
C PRO A 40 -11.73 -9.92 -0.42
N GLN A 41 -11.83 -11.07 -1.08
CA GLN A 41 -10.87 -12.15 -0.89
C GLN A 41 -9.51 -11.78 -1.47
N SER A 42 -9.46 -11.32 -2.72
CA SER A 42 -8.22 -10.83 -3.34
C SER A 42 -7.63 -9.64 -2.58
N ALA A 43 -8.49 -8.76 -2.08
CA ALA A 43 -8.06 -7.54 -1.44
C ALA A 43 -7.52 -7.76 -0.01
N TYR A 44 -8.12 -8.65 0.80
CA TYR A 44 -7.56 -9.04 2.10
C TYR A 44 -6.27 -9.84 1.95
N GLN A 45 -6.16 -10.70 0.93
CA GLN A 45 -4.93 -11.41 0.63
C GLN A 45 -3.80 -10.43 0.32
N TRP A 46 -4.05 -9.50 -0.61
CA TRP A 46 -3.13 -8.42 -0.94
C TRP A 46 -2.74 -7.61 0.30
N ALA A 47 -3.69 -7.15 1.10
CA ALA A 47 -3.41 -6.37 2.31
C ALA A 47 -2.55 -7.13 3.33
N THR A 48 -2.71 -8.45 3.43
CA THR A 48 -1.90 -9.30 4.31
C THR A 48 -0.46 -9.41 3.81
N ASP A 49 -0.27 -9.62 2.50
CA ASP A 49 1.06 -9.67 1.89
C ASP A 49 1.79 -8.32 2.03
N VAL A 50 1.07 -7.20 1.88
CA VAL A 50 1.63 -5.86 2.08
C VAL A 50 2.04 -5.60 3.53
N GLN A 51 1.21 -5.98 4.50
CA GLN A 51 1.57 -5.86 5.92
C GLN A 51 2.85 -6.64 6.24
N ASN A 52 2.94 -7.90 5.80
CA ASN A 52 4.14 -8.72 6.01
C ASN A 52 5.38 -8.08 5.39
N LEU A 53 5.25 -7.50 4.20
CA LEU A 53 6.35 -6.79 3.57
C LEU A 53 6.74 -5.54 4.35
N LEU A 54 5.79 -4.68 4.73
CA LEU A 54 6.06 -3.44 5.46
C LEU A 54 6.71 -3.72 6.82
N VAL A 55 6.28 -4.78 7.52
CA VAL A 55 6.90 -5.23 8.77
C VAL A 55 8.34 -5.68 8.55
N ASN A 56 8.63 -6.41 7.47
CA ASN A 56 9.99 -6.86 7.18
C ASN A 56 10.92 -5.72 6.72
N LEU A 57 10.40 -4.72 6.01
CA LEU A 57 11.21 -3.63 5.48
C LEU A 57 11.42 -2.48 6.45
N PHE A 58 10.34 -2.03 7.10
CA PHE A 58 10.37 -0.86 7.95
C PHE A 58 10.23 -1.22 9.43
N GLY A 59 9.50 -2.30 9.74
CA GLY A 59 9.17 -2.71 11.10
C GLY A 59 7.69 -2.50 11.47
N LEU A 60 7.28 -3.07 12.61
CA LEU A 60 5.92 -2.95 13.16
C LEU A 60 5.60 -1.54 13.70
N GLU A 61 6.62 -0.76 14.03
CA GLU A 61 6.43 0.59 14.62
C GLU A 61 6.47 1.71 13.57
N SER A 62 6.65 1.35 12.30
CA SER A 62 6.84 2.32 11.24
C SER A 62 5.55 3.04 10.88
N TYR A 63 5.69 4.30 10.48
CA TYR A 63 4.59 5.13 10.00
C TYR A 63 3.79 4.42 8.89
N TYR A 64 4.48 3.78 7.94
CA TYR A 64 3.84 3.04 6.85
C TYR A 64 2.99 1.87 7.35
N TYR A 65 3.53 1.02 8.23
CA TYR A 65 2.78 -0.13 8.75
C TYR A 65 1.56 0.29 9.57
N ARG A 66 1.72 1.28 10.47
CA ARG A 66 0.61 1.79 11.29
C ARG A 66 -0.48 2.43 10.44
N THR A 67 -0.09 3.26 9.46
CA THR A 67 -1.04 3.95 8.60
C THR A 67 -1.75 2.96 7.68
N PHE A 68 -1.02 1.99 7.12
CA PHE A 68 -1.60 0.92 6.32
C PHE A 68 -2.61 0.10 7.13
N SER A 69 -2.22 -0.37 8.31
CA SER A 69 -3.10 -1.13 9.21
C SER A 69 -4.36 -0.34 9.57
N TYR A 70 -4.24 0.96 9.84
CA TYR A 70 -5.38 1.82 10.10
C TYR A 70 -6.34 1.96 8.89
N LEU A 71 -5.80 2.03 7.67
CA LEU A 71 -6.60 2.14 6.45
C LEU A 71 -7.42 0.87 6.17
N ILE A 72 -6.89 -0.30 6.53
CA ILE A 72 -7.52 -1.60 6.22
C ILE A 72 -8.37 -2.16 7.36
N ASP A 73 -8.20 -1.68 8.61
CA ASP A 73 -8.86 -2.19 9.82
C ASP A 73 -10.39 -2.03 9.79
N ARG A 74 -10.89 -0.95 9.19
CA ARG A 74 -12.33 -0.69 9.16
C ARG A 74 -13.06 -1.44 8.07
N HIS A 75 -12.74 -1.14 6.82
CA HIS A 75 -13.33 -1.78 5.65
C HIS A 75 -12.40 -1.60 4.46
N LEU A 76 -12.02 -2.70 3.81
CA LEU A 76 -11.21 -2.66 2.63
C LEU A 76 -12.07 -2.43 1.38
N THR A 77 -12.59 -1.21 1.23
CA THR A 77 -13.30 -0.75 0.04
C THR A 77 -12.34 -0.08 -0.96
N PHE A 78 -12.86 0.34 -2.12
CA PHE A 78 -12.04 0.95 -3.17
C PHE A 78 -11.22 2.17 -2.71
N SER A 79 -11.83 3.14 -1.99
CA SER A 79 -11.10 4.32 -1.49
C SER A 79 -9.93 4.00 -0.55
N PRO A 80 -10.11 3.21 0.54
CA PRO A 80 -8.99 2.85 1.42
C PRO A 80 -7.95 1.98 0.72
N ALA A 81 -8.35 1.09 -0.20
CA ALA A 81 -7.40 0.32 -1.00
C ALA A 81 -6.55 1.22 -1.93
N CYS A 82 -7.17 2.24 -2.53
CA CYS A 82 -6.46 3.24 -3.34
C CYS A 82 -5.44 4.03 -2.50
N ARG A 83 -5.85 4.52 -1.33
CA ARG A 83 -4.93 5.21 -0.39
C ARG A 83 -3.81 4.31 0.12
N ALA A 84 -4.10 3.03 0.32
CA ALA A 84 -3.13 2.03 0.73
C ALA A 84 -2.09 1.76 -0.37
N LEU A 85 -2.49 1.82 -1.64
CA LEU A 85 -1.61 1.80 -2.81
C LEU A 85 -0.70 3.03 -2.90
N ASP A 86 -1.26 4.23 -2.77
CA ASP A 86 -0.46 5.47 -2.72
C ASP A 86 0.59 5.42 -1.62
N LEU A 87 0.23 4.88 -0.44
CA LEU A 87 1.14 4.69 0.67
C LEU A 87 2.27 3.70 0.36
N LEU A 88 1.99 2.63 -0.38
CA LEU A 88 2.97 1.66 -0.86
C LEU A 88 3.96 2.28 -1.85
N ILE A 89 3.47 3.15 -2.75
CA ILE A 89 4.31 3.89 -3.69
C ILE A 89 5.24 4.84 -2.91
N ALA A 90 4.69 5.60 -1.96
CA ALA A 90 5.50 6.46 -1.09
C ALA A 90 6.51 5.67 -0.24
N ALA A 91 6.14 4.48 0.23
CA ALA A 91 7.05 3.58 0.95
C ALA A 91 8.18 3.08 0.02
N LYS A 92 7.89 2.76 -1.24
CA LYS A 92 8.89 2.42 -2.25
C LYS A 92 9.88 3.56 -2.45
N GLU A 93 9.37 4.77 -2.67
CA GLU A 93 10.19 5.96 -2.88
C GLU A 93 11.05 6.26 -1.65
N ALA A 94 10.49 6.15 -0.46
CA ALA A 94 11.25 6.30 0.78
C ALA A 94 12.31 5.21 0.95
N TYR A 95 12.04 3.97 0.56
CA TYR A 95 13.03 2.88 0.59
C TYR A 95 14.17 3.11 -0.41
N GLU A 96 13.84 3.54 -1.63
CA GLU A 96 14.83 3.89 -2.67
C GLU A 96 15.63 5.15 -2.25
N SER A 97 14.98 6.14 -1.65
CA SER A 97 15.60 7.38 -1.17
C SER A 97 16.46 7.14 0.08
N ASN A 98 16.08 6.24 0.99
CA ASN A 98 16.88 5.97 2.19
C ASN A 98 18.15 5.14 1.87
N GLY A 99 18.22 4.52 0.70
CA GLY A 99 19.44 3.96 0.12
C GLY A 99 20.34 5.00 -0.58
N ALA A 100 19.82 6.21 -0.82
CA ALA A 100 20.50 7.31 -1.46
C ALA A 100 20.42 8.56 -0.57
N CYS A 101 21.35 8.67 0.39
CA CYS A 101 21.67 9.88 1.17
C CYS A 101 20.93 11.15 0.70
N ALA A 102 19.80 11.48 1.32
CA ALA A 102 19.11 12.74 1.09
C ALA A 102 18.37 13.16 2.35
N ASP A 103 18.91 14.24 2.92
CA ASP A 103 18.36 15.10 3.97
C ASP A 103 16.83 15.27 3.84
N PRO A 104 16.06 15.27 4.94
CA PRO A 104 14.64 15.59 4.88
C PRO A 104 14.46 16.98 4.25
N PRO A 105 13.46 17.20 3.36
CA PRO A 105 13.18 18.54 2.89
C PRO A 105 12.82 19.40 4.10
N ALA A 106 13.72 20.33 4.43
CA ALA A 106 13.43 21.42 5.33
C ALA A 106 12.19 22.14 4.82
N PHE A 107 11.06 21.92 5.50
CA PHE A 107 9.89 22.79 5.36
C PHE A 107 10.30 24.16 5.90
N SER A 108 10.76 25.04 5.02
CA SER A 108 10.90 26.46 5.30
C SER A 108 9.50 27.05 5.50
N SER A 109 9.33 27.72 6.65
CA SER A 109 8.15 28.47 7.07
C SER A 109 7.87 29.69 6.21
#